data_AF-A0A9D5ETK3-F1
#
_entry.id   AF-A0A9D5ETK3-F1
#
_cell.length_a   1.000
_cell.length_b   1.000
_cell.length_c   1.000
_cell.angle_alpha   90.00
_cell.angle_beta   90.00
_cell.angle_gamma   90.00
#
_symmetry.space_group_name_H-M   'P 1'
#
loop_
_entity.id
_entity.type
_entity.pdbx_description
1 polymer ?
#
loop_
_entity_poly.entity_id
_entity_poly.type
_entity_poly.pdbx_seq_one_letter_code
_entity_poly.pdbx_strand_id
1 'polypeptide(L)'
;NRNQGNIRAAKAELGMAIQSVGRVENELVGRVAAAFQTYAAARQRAELYRVEILPRATETYDLSMKAFKGGQFEYLRVIQAQRAVAEAKLELNKSLGDAWRSAAELSGLLLEDSWPGPLLAPPKGPVVMPMPKPLPPNDAPKK
;
A
#
# COMPACT_ATOMS: atom_id res chain seq x y z
N ASN A 1 -21.59 55.82 -11.30
CA ASN A 1 -22.06 54.41 -11.22
C ASN A 1 -21.07 53.33 -11.72
N ARG A 2 -19.90 53.65 -12.30
CA ARG A 2 -18.91 52.63 -12.72
C ARG A 2 -18.17 51.93 -11.56
N ASN A 3 -17.85 52.66 -10.49
CA ASN A 3 -17.11 52.08 -9.36
C ASN A 3 -17.91 51.02 -8.59
N GLN A 4 -19.24 51.15 -8.49
CA GLN A 4 -20.07 50.15 -7.82
C GLN A 4 -20.12 48.83 -8.61
N GLY A 5 -20.06 48.88 -9.95
CA GLY A 5 -19.94 47.70 -10.81
C GLY A 5 -18.59 47.00 -10.63
N ASN A 6 -17.49 47.76 -10.64
CA ASN A 6 -16.15 47.21 -10.41
C ASN A 6 -16.00 46.59 -9.01
N ILE A 7 -16.57 47.20 -7.97
CA ILE A 7 -16.55 46.64 -6.61
C ILE A 7 -17.38 45.34 -6.54
N ARG A 8 -18.53 45.27 -7.22
CA ARG A 8 -19.33 44.04 -7.29
C ARG A 8 -18.60 42.94 -8.05
N ALA A 9 -17.94 43.26 -9.16
CA ALA A 9 -17.14 42.31 -9.92
C ALA A 9 -15.96 41.76 -9.09
N ALA A 10 -15.20 42.63 -8.41
CA ALA A 10 -14.09 42.21 -7.55
C ALA A 10 -14.57 41.33 -6.37
N LYS A 11 -15.73 41.63 -5.79
CA LYS A 11 -16.34 40.78 -4.73
C LYS A 11 -16.76 39.41 -5.26
N ALA A 12 -17.33 39.36 -6.47
CA ALA A 12 -17.69 38.10 -7.10
C ALA A 12 -16.44 37.27 -7.44
N GLU A 13 -15.38 37.91 -7.95
CA GLU A 13 -14.09 37.27 -8.22
C GLU A 13 -13.44 36.70 -6.97
N LEU A 14 -13.44 37.44 -5.85
CA LEU A 14 -13.00 36.94 -4.56
C LEU A 14 -13.85 35.74 -4.09
N GLY A 15 -15.17 35.81 -4.24
CA GLY A 15 -16.07 34.69 -3.93
C GLY A 15 -15.76 33.43 -4.74
N MET A 16 -15.50 33.58 -6.04
CA MET A 16 -15.10 32.47 -6.90
C MET A 16 -13.73 31.90 -6.50
N ALA A 17 -12.77 32.75 -6.14
CA ALA A 17 -11.45 32.31 -5.66
C ALA A 17 -11.53 31.53 -4.34
N ILE A 18 -12.38 31.95 -3.40
CA ILE A 18 -12.60 31.22 -2.14
C ILE A 18 -13.24 29.85 -2.41
N GLN A 19 -14.25 29.79 -3.28
CA GLN A 19 -14.89 28.52 -3.65
C GLN A 19 -13.93 27.58 -4.40
N SER A 20 -13.04 28.12 -5.24
CA SER A 20 -12.07 27.30 -5.97
C SER A 20 -11.06 26.64 -5.02
N VAL A 21 -10.63 27.34 -3.96
CA VAL A 21 -9.77 26.76 -2.91
C VAL A 21 -10.48 25.59 -2.24
N GLY A 22 -11.71 25.79 -1.74
CA GLY A 22 -12.45 24.71 -1.07
C GLY A 22 -12.74 23.50 -1.97
N ARG A 23 -12.95 23.74 -3.27
CA ARG A 23 -13.09 22.66 -4.27
C ARG A 23 -11.80 21.85 -4.39
N VAL A 24 -10.65 22.53 -4.50
CA VAL A 24 -9.33 21.88 -4.62
C VAL A 24 -8.97 21.11 -3.35
N GLU A 25 -9.28 21.65 -2.17
CA GLU A 25 -9.08 20.95 -0.89
C GLU A 25 -9.90 19.66 -0.81
N ASN A 26 -11.19 19.70 -1.12
CA ASN A 26 -12.04 18.51 -1.13
C ASN A 26 -11.57 17.46 -2.16
N GLU A 27 -11.13 17.92 -3.32
CA GLU A 27 -10.57 17.05 -4.36
C GLU A 27 -9.27 16.38 -3.89
N LEU A 28 -8.38 17.12 -3.23
CA LEU A 28 -7.15 16.60 -2.65
C LEU A 28 -7.43 15.56 -1.55
N VAL A 29 -8.35 15.86 -0.62
CA VAL A 29 -8.76 14.91 0.44
C VAL A 29 -9.27 13.62 -0.17
N GLY A 30 -10.11 13.69 -1.21
CA GLY A 30 -10.62 12.52 -1.92
C GLY A 30 -9.50 11.66 -2.53
N ARG A 31 -8.53 12.31 -3.20
CA ARG A 31 -7.38 11.62 -3.81
C ARG A 31 -6.49 10.95 -2.77
N VAL A 32 -6.17 11.66 -1.68
CA VAL A 32 -5.36 11.13 -0.56
C VAL A 32 -6.06 9.94 0.08
N ALA A 33 -7.37 10.03 0.34
CA ALA A 33 -8.13 8.93 0.91
C ALA A 33 -8.10 7.69 0.00
N ALA A 34 -8.30 7.85 -1.31
CA ALA A 34 -8.26 6.73 -2.26
C ALA A 34 -6.88 6.08 -2.34
N ALA A 35 -5.81 6.89 -2.43
CA ALA A 35 -4.43 6.40 -2.45
C ALA A 35 -4.09 5.67 -1.14
N PHE A 36 -4.55 6.18 0.01
CA PHE A 36 -4.34 5.54 1.32
C PHE A 36 -5.07 4.20 1.46
N GLN A 37 -6.32 4.11 1.00
CA GLN A 37 -7.07 2.85 1.01
C GLN A 37 -6.36 1.79 0.16
N THR A 38 -5.88 2.19 -1.02
CA THR A 38 -5.12 1.30 -1.92
C THR A 38 -3.83 0.81 -1.26
N TYR A 39 -3.09 1.73 -0.62
CA TYR A 39 -1.89 1.42 0.13
C TYR A 39 -2.15 0.43 1.27
N ALA A 40 -3.16 0.70 2.10
CA ALA A 40 -3.50 -0.13 3.24
C ALA A 40 -3.88 -1.56 2.80
N ALA A 41 -4.70 -1.69 1.75
CA ALA A 41 -5.10 -2.97 1.20
C ALA A 41 -3.91 -3.77 0.62
N ALA A 42 -3.05 -3.12 -0.17
CA ALA A 42 -1.88 -3.76 -0.76
C ALA A 42 -0.88 -4.23 0.31
N ARG A 43 -0.67 -3.40 1.34
CA ARG A 43 0.18 -3.75 2.49
C ARG A 43 -0.39 -4.92 3.29
N GLN A 44 -1.68 -4.92 3.59
CA GLN A 44 -2.33 -6.03 4.28
C GLN A 44 -2.23 -7.33 3.48
N ARG A 45 -2.41 -7.27 2.15
CA ARG A 45 -2.24 -8.42 1.27
C ARG A 45 -0.81 -8.94 1.30
N ALA A 46 0.19 -8.07 1.20
CA ALA A 46 1.60 -8.46 1.30
C ALA A 46 1.89 -9.17 2.64
N GLU A 47 1.37 -8.66 3.74
CA GLU A 47 1.55 -9.29 5.06
C GLU A 47 0.90 -10.67 5.16
N LEU A 48 -0.31 -10.84 4.63
CA LEU A 48 -0.97 -12.14 4.56
C LEU A 48 -0.13 -13.17 3.79
N TYR A 49 0.42 -12.78 2.63
CA TYR A 49 1.29 -13.67 1.86
C TYR A 49 2.58 -14.01 2.60
N ARG A 50 3.18 -13.03 3.28
CA ARG A 50 4.44 -13.18 4.01
C ARG A 50 4.31 -14.10 5.23
N VAL A 51 3.26 -13.90 6.03
CA VAL A 51 3.13 -14.53 7.35
C VAL A 51 2.35 -15.86 7.28
N GLU A 52 1.44 -16.02 6.32
CA GLU A 52 0.54 -17.17 6.30
C GLU A 52 0.70 -18.03 5.05
N ILE A 53 0.53 -17.45 3.86
CA ILE A 53 0.41 -18.25 2.62
C ILE A 53 1.76 -18.85 2.20
N LEU A 54 2.82 -18.04 2.16
CA LEU A 54 4.14 -18.51 1.72
C LEU A 54 4.72 -19.59 2.66
N PRO A 55 4.65 -19.45 4.01
CA PRO A 55 5.08 -20.51 4.91
C PRO A 55 4.31 -21.82 4.70
N ARG A 56 2.98 -21.77 4.59
CA ARG A 56 2.15 -22.98 4.36
C ARG A 56 2.44 -23.65 3.02
N ALA A 57 2.62 -22.86 1.95
CA ALA A 57 3.00 -23.40 0.65
C ALA A 57 4.39 -24.08 0.71
N THR A 58 5.33 -23.49 1.44
CA THR A 58 6.67 -24.03 1.64
C THR A 58 6.63 -25.34 2.42
N GLU A 59 5.87 -25.38 3.51
CA GLU A 59 5.66 -26.60 4.30
C GLU A 59 5.02 -27.71 3.45
N THR A 60 4.03 -27.38 2.63
CA THR A 60 3.40 -28.33 1.70
C THR A 60 4.40 -28.91 0.70
N TYR A 61 5.30 -28.07 0.17
CA TYR A 61 6.39 -28.51 -0.70
C TYR A 61 7.35 -29.45 0.02
N ASP A 62 7.78 -29.12 1.24
CA ASP A 62 8.70 -29.94 2.03
C ASP A 62 8.08 -31.30 2.37
N LEU A 63 6.81 -31.33 2.76
CA LEU A 63 6.06 -32.57 3.02
C LEU A 63 5.90 -33.41 1.75
N SER A 64 5.57 -32.78 0.62
CA SER A 64 5.44 -33.47 -0.67
C SER A 64 6.77 -34.08 -1.11
N MET A 65 7.88 -33.37 -0.91
CA MET A 65 9.22 -33.86 -1.21
C MET A 65 9.60 -35.05 -0.32
N LYS A 66 9.28 -35.00 0.99
CA LYS A 66 9.50 -36.13 1.91
C LYS A 66 8.69 -37.35 1.51
N ALA A 67 7.41 -37.17 1.17
CA ALA A 67 6.52 -38.25 0.73
C ALA A 67 6.97 -38.88 -0.60
N PHE A 68 7.44 -38.07 -1.56
CA PHE A 68 8.02 -38.56 -2.81
C PHE A 68 9.27 -39.41 -2.55
N LYS A 69 10.21 -38.92 -1.71
CA LYS A 69 11.41 -39.68 -1.33
C LYS A 69 11.08 -41.00 -0.63
N GLY A 70 9.99 -41.04 0.13
CA GLY A 70 9.47 -42.25 0.76
C GLY A 70 8.63 -43.16 -0.16
N GLY A 71 8.47 -42.81 -1.43
CA GLY A 71 7.68 -43.58 -2.41
C GLY A 71 6.16 -43.47 -2.24
N GLN A 72 5.67 -42.57 -1.37
CA GLN A 72 4.24 -42.42 -1.07
C GLN A 72 3.50 -41.57 -2.10
N PHE A 73 4.18 -40.59 -2.71
CA PHE A 73 3.62 -39.70 -3.74
C PHE A 73 4.41 -39.77 -5.03
N GLU A 74 3.74 -39.50 -6.15
CA GLU A 74 4.39 -39.24 -7.43
C GLU A 74 5.08 -37.88 -7.45
N TYR A 75 6.14 -37.75 -8.26
CA TYR A 75 6.92 -36.52 -8.40
C TYR A 75 6.07 -35.33 -8.89
N LEU A 76 4.99 -35.57 -9.64
CA LEU A 76 4.09 -34.52 -10.11
C LEU A 76 3.53 -33.68 -8.95
N ARG A 77 3.28 -34.29 -7.79
CA ARG A 77 2.77 -33.58 -6.61
C ARG A 77 3.81 -32.61 -6.02
N VAL A 78 5.10 -32.96 -6.13
CA VAL A 78 6.21 -32.07 -5.75
C VAL A 78 6.25 -30.85 -6.65
N ILE A 79 6.09 -31.04 -7.98
CA ILE A 79 6.06 -29.94 -8.95
C ILE A 79 4.87 -29.01 -8.68
N GLN A 80 3.70 -29.57 -8.37
CA GLN A 80 2.51 -28.78 -8.02
C GLN A 80 2.75 -27.93 -6.75
N ALA A 81 3.35 -28.50 -5.71
CA ALA A 81 3.67 -27.77 -4.49
C ALA A 81 4.75 -26.69 -4.73
N GLN A 82 5.77 -26.98 -5.54
CA GLN A 82 6.79 -26.01 -5.93
C GLN A 82 6.19 -24.84 -6.70
N ARG A 83 5.25 -25.12 -7.61
CA ARG A 83 4.50 -24.09 -8.34
C ARG A 83 3.71 -23.19 -7.38
N ALA A 84 3.01 -23.77 -6.39
CA ALA A 84 2.29 -23.00 -5.39
C ALA A 84 3.21 -22.05 -4.59
N VAL A 85 4.42 -22.50 -4.24
CA VAL A 85 5.43 -21.64 -3.59
C VAL A 85 5.83 -20.48 -4.50
N ALA A 86 6.08 -20.75 -5.79
CA ALA A 86 6.46 -19.72 -6.76
C ALA A 86 5.32 -18.69 -6.97
N GLU A 87 4.08 -19.15 -7.08
CA GLU A 87 2.89 -18.29 -7.19
C GLU A 87 2.71 -17.42 -5.96
N ALA A 88 2.86 -17.98 -4.75
CA ALA A 88 2.78 -17.21 -3.49
C ALA A 88 3.88 -16.13 -3.41
N LYS A 89 5.11 -16.44 -3.83
CA LYS A 89 6.21 -15.45 -3.88
C LYS A 89 5.94 -14.35 -4.90
N LEU A 90 5.39 -14.70 -6.07
CA LEU A 90 5.05 -13.72 -7.09
C LEU A 90 4.00 -12.74 -6.57
N GLU A 91 2.95 -13.25 -5.94
CA GLU A 91 1.85 -12.42 -5.44
C GLU A 91 2.26 -11.54 -4.25
N LEU A 92 3.15 -12.05 -3.38
CA LEU A 92 3.80 -11.24 -2.35
C LEU A 92 4.53 -10.04 -2.96
N ASN A 93 5.37 -10.28 -3.97
CA ASN A 93 6.16 -9.21 -4.61
C ASN A 93 5.26 -8.20 -5.33
N LYS A 94 4.21 -8.64 -6.00
CA LYS A 94 3.22 -7.74 -6.62
C LYS A 94 2.54 -6.86 -5.57
N SER A 95 2.07 -7.47 -4.48
CA SER A 95 1.41 -6.74 -3.38
C SER A 95 2.33 -5.70 -2.75
N LEU A 96 3.61 -6.03 -2.56
CA LEU A 96 4.63 -5.08 -2.11
C LEU A 96 4.82 -3.96 -3.13
N GLY A 97 4.95 -4.27 -4.42
CA GLY A 97 5.08 -3.28 -5.48
C GLY A 97 3.91 -2.30 -5.54
N ASP A 98 2.68 -2.80 -5.36
CA ASP A 98 1.47 -1.96 -5.31
C ASP A 98 1.44 -1.07 -4.07
N ALA A 99 1.90 -1.58 -2.92
CA ALA A 99 2.05 -0.76 -1.71
C ALA A 99 3.11 0.35 -1.91
N TRP A 100 4.24 0.05 -2.56
CA TRP A 100 5.27 1.06 -2.86
C TRP A 100 4.77 2.13 -3.84
N ARG A 101 4.01 1.72 -4.87
CA ARG A 101 3.46 2.65 -5.86
C ARG A 101 2.43 3.60 -5.23
N SER A 102 1.51 3.07 -4.42
CA SER A 102 0.51 3.88 -3.72
C SER A 102 1.13 4.78 -2.64
N ALA A 103 2.20 4.34 -1.98
CA ALA A 103 2.96 5.20 -1.07
C ALA A 103 3.66 6.36 -1.80
N ALA A 104 4.21 6.12 -3.00
CA ALA A 104 4.78 7.17 -3.83
C ALA A 104 3.71 8.19 -4.28
N GLU A 105 2.51 7.71 -4.61
CA GLU A 105 1.37 8.57 -4.96
C GLU A 105 0.94 9.44 -3.76
N LEU A 106 0.84 8.85 -2.56
CA LEU A 106 0.56 9.60 -1.33
C LEU A 106 1.61 10.69 -1.07
N SER A 107 2.88 10.34 -1.19
CA SER A 107 3.99 11.28 -1.02
C SER A 107 3.88 12.46 -2.00
N GLY A 108 3.54 12.19 -3.26
CA GLY A 108 3.29 13.21 -4.27
C GLY A 108 2.08 14.10 -3.96
N LEU A 109 0.99 13.54 -3.43
CA LEU A 109 -0.19 14.30 -3.02
C LEU A 109 0.06 15.15 -1.77
N LEU A 110 0.95 14.72 -0.88
CA LEU A 110 1.34 15.43 0.34
C LEU A 110 2.47 16.44 0.11
N LEU A 111 3.02 16.50 -1.11
CA LEU A 111 4.17 17.32 -1.48
C LEU A 111 5.38 17.09 -0.56
N GLU A 112 5.69 15.84 -0.24
CA GLU A 112 6.92 15.52 0.50
C GLU A 112 8.15 15.83 -0.36
N ASP A 113 9.18 16.45 0.23
CA ASP A 113 10.39 16.87 -0.49
C ASP A 113 11.25 15.70 -1.00
N SER A 114 11.11 14.49 -0.44
CA SER A 114 11.88 13.32 -0.87
C SER A 114 11.16 12.00 -0.59
N TRP A 115 11.00 11.16 -1.62
CA TRP A 115 10.51 9.78 -1.50
C TRP A 115 11.20 8.80 -2.45
N PRO A 116 11.56 7.58 -1.98
CA PRO A 116 11.70 7.24 -0.56
C PRO A 116 12.78 8.13 0.07
N GLY A 117 12.59 8.54 1.34
CA GLY A 117 13.60 9.33 2.06
C GLY A 117 14.99 8.67 1.97
N PRO A 118 16.09 9.44 2.16
CA PRO A 118 17.44 8.97 1.86
C PRO A 118 17.69 7.58 2.43
N LEU A 119 17.99 6.63 1.55
CA LEU A 119 18.31 5.26 1.90
C LEU A 119 19.55 5.29 2.81
N LEU A 120 19.34 5.23 4.14
CA LEU A 120 20.38 4.82 5.06
C LEU A 120 20.97 3.52 4.49
N ALA A 121 22.30 3.52 4.32
CA ALA A 121 23.10 2.53 3.60
C ALA A 121 22.49 1.12 3.52
N PRO A 122 22.63 0.42 2.38
CA PRO A 122 21.98 -0.87 2.15
C PRO A 122 22.12 -1.78 3.38
N PRO A 123 21.00 -2.27 3.95
CA PRO A 123 21.08 -3.15 5.11
C PRO A 123 21.92 -4.36 4.72
N LYS A 124 22.97 -4.65 5.50
CA LYS A 124 23.67 -5.93 5.44
C LYS A 124 22.74 -7.00 6.00
N GLY A 125 21.84 -7.51 5.17
CA GLY A 125 20.81 -8.49 5.55
C GLY A 125 19.56 -8.37 4.69
N PRO A 126 18.63 -9.35 4.73
CA PRO A 126 17.37 -9.24 4.01
C PRO A 126 16.70 -7.91 4.38
N VAL A 127 16.28 -7.15 3.37
CA VAL A 127 15.68 -5.82 3.53
C VAL A 127 14.46 -5.94 4.43
N VAL A 128 14.62 -5.63 5.72
CA VAL A 128 13.50 -5.45 6.64
C VAL A 128 12.97 -4.05 6.37
N MET A 129 11.96 -3.97 5.50
CA MET A 129 11.31 -2.71 5.14
C MET A 129 10.61 -2.14 6.38
N PRO A 130 10.86 -0.88 6.77
CA PRO A 130 10.21 -0.26 7.90
C PRO A 130 8.71 -0.09 7.59
N MET A 131 7.92 -0.93 8.23
CA MET A 131 6.47 -0.84 8.30
C MET A 131 6.06 0.44 9.03
N PRO A 132 5.13 1.26 8.50
CA PRO A 132 4.50 2.29 9.32
C PRO A 132 3.86 1.64 10.54
N LYS A 133 4.19 2.14 11.74
CA LYS A 133 3.65 1.63 13.00
C LYS A 133 2.11 1.58 12.93
N PRO A 134 1.47 0.52 13.46
CA PRO A 134 0.01 0.46 13.49
C PRO A 134 -0.55 1.68 14.24
N LEU A 135 -1.65 2.25 13.74
CA LEU A 135 -2.38 3.29 14.46
C LEU A 135 -2.76 2.76 15.85
N PRO A 136 -2.66 3.59 16.91
CA PRO A 136 -3.11 3.20 18.24
C PRO A 136 -4.62 2.89 18.24
N PRO A 137 -5.09 2.00 19.11
CA PRO A 137 -6.52 1.73 19.28
C PRO A 137 -7.28 3.02 19.58
N ASN A 138 -8.38 3.23 18.87
CA ASN A 138 -9.32 4.32 19.14
C ASN A 138 -9.96 4.08 20.51
N ASP A 139 -9.57 4.87 21.51
CA ASP A 139 -10.23 4.88 22.82
C ASP A 139 -11.64 5.47 22.67
N ALA A 140 -12.62 4.59 22.47
CA ALA A 140 -14.02 4.96 22.58
C ALA A 140 -14.34 5.30 24.05
N PRO A 141 -15.07 6.39 24.34
CA PRO A 141 -15.45 6.73 25.70
C PRO A 141 -16.45 5.69 26.22
N LYS A 142 -16.10 5.04 27.34
CA LYS A 142 -17.05 4.23 28.12
C LYS A 142 -18.16 5.15 28.64
N LYS A 143 -19.41 4.85 28.26
CA LYS A 143 -20.60 5.24 29.02
C LYS A 143 -20.90 4.17 30.06
#